data_AF-A0ABD3X8C6-F1
#
_entry.id   AF-A0ABD3X8C6-F1
#
_cell.length_a   1.000
_cell.length_b   1.000
_cell.length_c   1.000
_cell.angle_alpha   90.00
_cell.angle_beta   90.00
_cell.angle_gamma   90.00
#
_symmetry.space_group_name_H-M   'P 1'
#
loop_
_entity.id
_entity.type
_entity.pdbx_description
1 polymer ?
#
loop_
_entity_poly.entity_id
_entity_poly.type
_entity_poly.pdbx_seq_one_letter_code
_entity_poly.pdbx_strand_id
1 'polypeptide(L)'
;MLRQKRLYDSRLNWEQFKPGDSVWVYTPQRKTGLSSKLQSWWKVPFQVVKRLSDETYRVKCEYKCKPQVIHVGRMKSRKVRDNDDKGVMRQSDDNIDEHDDAGDENRDGPSRIKNIP
;
A
#
# COMPACT_ATOMS: atom_id res chain seq x y z
N MET A 1 -43.46 -0.19 15.91
CA MET A 1 -42.35 -0.39 14.93
C MET A 1 -40.98 0.12 15.42
N LEU A 2 -40.75 0.35 16.73
CA LEU A 2 -39.47 0.92 17.21
C LEU A 2 -38.33 -0.10 17.36
N ARG A 3 -38.65 -1.40 17.48
CA ARG A 3 -37.67 -2.47 17.68
C ARG A 3 -36.75 -2.65 16.47
N GLN A 4 -37.32 -2.65 15.26
CA GLN A 4 -36.54 -2.82 14.03
C GLN A 4 -35.59 -1.64 13.77
N LYS A 5 -36.07 -0.40 13.96
CA LYS A 5 -35.24 0.80 13.87
C LYS A 5 -34.07 0.75 14.85
N ARG A 6 -34.33 0.50 16.14
CA ARG A 6 -33.27 0.39 17.16
C ARG A 6 -32.22 -0.66 16.82
N LEU A 7 -32.64 -1.82 16.33
CA LEU A 7 -31.72 -2.89 15.92
C LEU A 7 -30.88 -2.47 14.71
N TYR A 8 -31.47 -1.77 13.75
CA TYR A 8 -30.76 -1.25 12.58
C TYR A 8 -29.71 -0.22 13.01
N ASP A 9 -30.11 0.80 13.77
CA ASP A 9 -29.24 1.87 14.22
C ASP A 9 -28.10 1.33 15.10
N SER A 10 -28.38 0.35 15.98
CA SER A 10 -27.35 -0.28 16.85
C SER A 10 -26.28 -1.08 16.10
N ARG A 11 -26.58 -1.55 14.88
CA ARG A 11 -25.65 -2.31 14.04
C ARG A 11 -24.83 -1.41 13.12
N LEU A 12 -25.19 -0.13 13.04
CA LEU A 12 -24.61 0.82 12.12
C LEU A 12 -23.37 1.48 12.74
N ASN A 13 -22.29 0.72 12.83
CA ASN A 13 -21.00 1.25 13.23
C ASN A 13 -20.18 1.58 11.99
N TRP A 14 -20.08 2.88 11.69
CA TRP A 14 -19.25 3.36 10.60
C TRP A 14 -17.81 3.57 11.02
N GLU A 15 -16.89 3.14 10.17
CA GLU A 15 -15.46 3.41 10.33
C GLU A 15 -15.19 4.91 10.13
N GLN A 16 -14.35 5.50 10.97
CA GLN A 16 -13.96 6.89 10.85
C GLN A 16 -12.67 7.00 10.05
N PHE A 17 -12.70 7.78 8.98
CA PHE A 17 -11.55 7.99 8.11
C PHE A 17 -10.87 9.32 8.42
N LYS A 18 -9.54 9.34 8.31
CA LYS A 18 -8.72 10.55 8.40
C LYS A 18 -8.33 11.04 7.00
N PRO A 19 -8.10 12.35 6.83
CA PRO A 19 -7.47 12.86 5.61
C PRO A 19 -6.14 12.15 5.35
N GLY A 20 -5.90 11.73 4.10
CA GLY A 20 -4.74 10.93 3.71
C GLY A 20 -4.99 9.42 3.63
N ASP A 21 -6.05 8.92 4.25
CA ASP A 21 -6.35 7.48 4.22
C ASP A 21 -6.69 7.00 2.82
N SER A 22 -6.14 5.84 2.44
CA SER A 22 -6.49 5.13 1.22
C SER A 22 -7.80 4.38 1.40
N VAL A 23 -8.77 4.68 0.53
CA VAL A 23 -10.13 4.14 0.62
C VAL A 23 -10.58 3.57 -0.72
N TRP A 24 -11.45 2.55 -0.65
CA TRP A 24 -12.17 2.03 -1.80
C TRP A 24 -13.57 2.62 -1.84
N VAL A 25 -14.04 2.95 -3.04
CA VAL A 25 -15.31 3.65 -3.23
C VAL A 25 -16.28 2.78 -4.04
N TYR A 26 -17.48 2.59 -3.51
CA TYR A 26 -18.56 1.93 -4.22
C TYR A 26 -19.24 2.87 -5.22
N THR A 27 -19.15 2.52 -6.50
CA THR A 27 -19.74 3.26 -7.63
C THR A 27 -20.64 2.32 -8.45
N PRO A 28 -21.96 2.31 -8.21
CA PRO A 28 -22.91 1.47 -8.95
C PRO A 28 -23.21 2.03 -10.36
N GLN A 29 -22.19 2.45 -11.10
CA GLN A 29 -22.34 2.96 -12.44
C GLN A 29 -22.27 1.80 -13.43
N ARG A 30 -23.38 1.50 -14.10
CA ARG A 30 -23.43 0.45 -15.13
C ARG A 30 -22.74 0.90 -16.41
N LYS A 31 -21.84 0.09 -16.94
CA LYS A 31 -21.24 0.30 -18.27
C LYS A 31 -22.09 -0.43 -19.32
N THR A 32 -22.47 0.28 -20.38
CA THR A 32 -23.16 -0.32 -21.53
C THR A 32 -22.24 -1.30 -22.26
N GLY A 33 -22.77 -2.41 -22.75
CA GLY A 33 -21.99 -3.44 -23.45
C GLY A 33 -21.22 -4.43 -22.56
N LEU A 34 -21.25 -4.25 -21.23
CA LEU A 34 -20.71 -5.22 -20.27
C LEU A 34 -21.84 -5.87 -19.46
N SER A 35 -21.66 -7.14 -19.11
CA SER A 35 -22.59 -7.83 -18.21
C SER A 35 -22.54 -7.21 -16.83
N SER A 36 -23.69 -6.77 -16.31
CA SER A 36 -23.82 -6.14 -14.98
C SER A 36 -23.23 -7.01 -13.87
N LYS A 37 -23.33 -8.34 -13.99
CA LYS A 37 -22.85 -9.31 -13.00
C LYS A 37 -21.32 -9.42 -12.95
N LEU A 38 -20.64 -9.14 -14.06
CA LEU A 38 -19.18 -9.25 -14.16
C LEU A 38 -18.48 -7.90 -13.92
N GLN A 39 -19.24 -6.84 -13.66
CA GLN A 39 -18.66 -5.51 -13.51
C GLN A 39 -18.20 -5.28 -12.06
N SER A 40 -16.95 -4.87 -11.88
CA SER A 40 -16.46 -4.39 -10.58
C SER A 40 -17.05 -3.01 -10.23
N TRP A 41 -17.80 -2.96 -9.15
CA TRP A 41 -18.43 -1.75 -8.60
C TRP A 41 -17.54 -0.99 -7.61
N TRP A 42 -16.52 -1.64 -7.05
CA TRP A 42 -15.56 -1.00 -6.15
C TRP A 42 -14.40 -0.42 -6.94
N LYS A 43 -14.14 0.88 -6.75
CA LYS A 43 -13.07 1.62 -7.42
C LYS A 43 -11.91 1.91 -6.46
N VAL A 44 -10.71 1.82 -7.01
CA VAL A 44 -9.41 1.85 -6.33
C VAL A 44 -8.46 2.62 -7.27
N PRO A 45 -7.63 3.61 -6.88
CA PRO A 45 -7.32 4.21 -5.57
C PRO A 45 -7.98 5.59 -5.32
N PHE A 46 -8.64 5.75 -4.16
CA PHE A 46 -9.07 7.06 -3.66
C PHE A 46 -8.34 7.40 -2.36
N GLN A 47 -8.06 8.69 -2.17
CA GLN A 47 -7.58 9.25 -0.92
C GLN A 47 -8.63 10.19 -0.34
N VAL A 48 -8.81 10.12 0.98
CA VAL A 48 -9.67 11.05 1.70
C VAL A 48 -8.98 12.42 1.74
N VAL A 49 -9.66 13.45 1.22
CA VAL A 49 -9.16 14.83 1.22
C VAL A 49 -9.57 15.54 2.50
N LYS A 50 -10.85 15.42 2.85
CA LYS A 50 -11.40 16.02 4.07
C LYS A 50 -12.66 15.30 4.52
N ARG A 51 -12.88 15.28 5.83
CA ARG A 51 -14.17 14.96 6.44
C ARG A 51 -15.09 16.17 6.33
N LEU A 52 -16.31 15.97 5.86
CA LEU A 52 -17.33 17.02 5.76
C LEU A 52 -18.33 16.91 6.92
N SER A 53 -18.74 15.68 7.22
CA SER A 53 -19.54 15.33 8.40
C SER A 53 -19.11 13.94 8.89
N ASP A 54 -19.76 13.43 9.93
CA ASP A 54 -19.49 12.07 10.44
C ASP A 54 -19.79 10.99 9.40
N GLU A 55 -20.73 11.29 8.50
CA GLU A 55 -21.23 10.36 7.49
C GLU A 55 -20.71 10.67 6.08
N THR A 56 -20.24 11.89 5.80
CA THR A 56 -19.84 12.30 4.45
C THR A 56 -18.39 12.80 4.39
N TYR A 57 -17.68 12.31 3.37
CA TYR A 57 -16.27 12.57 3.15
C TYR A 57 -16.04 13.06 1.72
N ARG A 58 -15.10 13.98 1.55
CA ARG A 58 -14.60 14.36 0.23
C ARG A 58 -13.39 13.49 -0.10
N VAL A 59 -13.48 12.75 -1.18
CA VAL A 59 -12.41 11.88 -1.67
C VAL A 59 -11.91 12.35 -3.03
N LYS A 60 -10.63 12.10 -3.31
CA LYS A 60 -9.97 12.39 -4.58
C LYS A 60 -9.38 11.09 -5.12
N CYS A 61 -9.57 10.84 -6.42
CA CYS A 61 -8.83 9.79 -7.10
C CYS A 61 -7.41 10.29 -7.39
N GLU A 62 -6.43 9.41 -7.27
CA GLU A 62 -5.03 9.72 -7.61
C GLU A 62 -4.89 10.17 -9.08
N TYR A 63 -5.61 9.51 -9.98
CA TYR A 63 -5.60 9.81 -11.41
C TYR A 63 -6.67 10.83 -11.75
N LYS A 64 -6.29 12.08 -12.08
CA LYS A 64 -7.00 13.20 -12.77
C LYS A 64 -8.54 13.34 -12.60
N CYS A 65 -9.19 12.66 -11.66
CA CYS A 65 -10.62 12.70 -11.48
C CYS A 65 -10.97 13.87 -10.55
N LYS A 66 -12.14 14.44 -10.80
CA LYS A 66 -12.71 15.46 -9.93
C LYS A 66 -12.93 14.88 -8.53
N PRO A 67 -12.61 15.61 -7.46
CA PRO A 67 -12.96 15.20 -6.11
C PRO A 67 -14.47 15.03 -5.97
N GLN A 68 -14.91 14.00 -5.25
CA GLN A 68 -16.33 13.69 -5.04
C GLN A 68 -16.65 13.61 -3.55
N VAL A 69 -17.92 13.87 -3.20
CA VAL A 69 -18.44 13.70 -1.84
C VAL A 69 -19.17 12.38 -1.74
N ILE A 70 -18.79 11.55 -0.76
CA ILE A 70 -19.20 10.15 -0.63
C ILE A 70 -19.61 9.85 0.80
N HIS A 71 -20.68 9.08 0.95
CA HIS A 71 -21.15 8.59 2.24
C HIS A 71 -20.26 7.44 2.75
N VAL A 72 -20.01 7.40 4.05
CA VAL A 72 -19.14 6.43 4.72
C VAL A 72 -19.54 4.97 4.45
N GLY A 73 -20.83 4.67 4.35
CA GLY A 73 -21.33 3.34 3.97
C GLY A 73 -21.02 2.90 2.54
N ARG A 74 -20.49 3.79 1.69
CA ARG A 74 -19.97 3.48 0.34
C ARG A 74 -18.45 3.45 0.31
N MET A 75 -17.78 3.57 1.45
CA MET A 75 -16.34 3.60 1.59
C MET A 75 -15.86 2.35 2.33
N LYS A 76 -14.64 1.91 2.03
CA LYS A 76 -13.98 0.82 2.77
C LYS A 76 -12.50 1.14 2.96
N SER A 77 -11.98 0.93 4.16
CA SER A 77 -10.54 1.08 4.43
C SER A 77 -9.74 0.12 3.57
N ARG A 78 -8.68 0.67 2.96
CA ARG A 78 -7.70 -0.14 2.26
C ARG A 78 -6.59 -0.49 3.25
N LYS A 79 -6.47 -1.77 3.59
CA LYS A 79 -5.30 -2.26 4.30
C LYS A 79 -4.11 -2.15 3.35
N VAL A 80 -3.19 -1.25 3.64
CA VAL A 80 -1.87 -1.26 3.00
C VAL A 80 -1.25 -2.60 3.39
N ARG A 81 -0.76 -3.34 2.40
CA ARG A 81 0.12 -4.48 2.69
C ARG A 81 1.46 -3.85 3.01
N ASP A 82 1.90 -3.91 4.26
CA ASP A 82 3.22 -3.44 4.67
C ASP A 82 4.29 -4.31 4.00
N ASN A 83 4.62 -4.05 2.74
CA ASN A 83 5.52 -4.88 1.93
C ASN A 83 6.48 -4.07 1.04
N ASP A 84 6.71 -2.77 1.30
CA ASP A 84 7.59 -1.94 0.46
C ASP A 84 8.55 -1.05 1.28
N ASP A 85 9.07 -1.50 2.42
CA ASP A 85 10.12 -0.75 3.14
C ASP A 85 11.21 -1.65 3.76
N LYS A 86 12.06 -2.21 2.89
CA LYS A 86 13.50 -2.44 3.12
C LYS A 86 14.25 -2.34 1.79
N GLY A 87 14.27 -1.15 1.20
CA GLY A 87 15.34 -0.80 0.27
C GLY A 87 16.67 -0.85 1.01
N VAL A 88 17.48 -1.87 0.73
CA VAL A 88 18.87 -1.96 1.15
C VAL A 88 19.62 -0.77 0.54
N MET A 89 19.82 0.30 1.32
CA MET A 89 20.85 1.27 1.00
C MET A 89 22.18 0.60 1.37
N ARG A 90 22.84 0.00 0.37
CA ARG A 90 24.25 -0.38 0.49
C ARG A 90 25.02 0.92 0.73
N GLN A 91 25.58 1.10 1.92
CA GLN A 91 26.63 2.09 2.10
C GLN A 91 27.78 1.63 1.22
N SER A 92 28.08 2.41 0.19
CA SER A 92 29.22 2.20 -0.69
C SER A 92 30.47 2.48 0.13
N ASP A 93 31.33 1.47 0.24
CA ASP A 93 32.67 1.58 0.76
C ASP A 93 33.53 2.35 -0.25
N ASP A 94 33.71 3.65 -0.04
CA ASP A 94 34.75 4.45 -0.69
C ASP A 94 35.54 5.20 0.39
N ASN A 95 36.36 4.47 1.13
CA ASN A 95 37.55 5.02 1.81
C ASN A 95 38.75 4.25 1.25
N ILE A 96 39.28 4.77 0.14
CA ILE A 96 40.68 4.55 -0.24
C ILE A 96 41.45 5.52 0.65
N ASP A 97 42.16 5.00 1.64
CA ASP A 97 43.32 5.71 2.16
C ASP A 97 44.49 4.72 2.21
N GLU A 98 45.44 5.00 1.32
CA GLU A 98 46.71 4.33 1.15
C GLU A 98 47.56 4.57 2.41
N HIS A 99 48.06 3.51 3.04
CA HIS A 99 49.27 3.66 3.85
C HIS A 99 50.15 2.42 3.82
N ASP A 100 51.44 2.70 3.63
CA ASP A 100 52.46 1.83 3.09
C ASP A 100 53.18 0.96 4.14
N ASP A 101 53.74 -0.13 3.61
CA ASP A 101 55.07 -0.73 3.89
C ASP A 101 55.36 -1.40 5.24
N ALA A 102 55.61 -2.73 5.20
CA ALA A 102 56.96 -3.31 5.29
C ALA A 102 56.97 -4.79 5.77
N GLY A 103 57.69 -5.65 5.02
CA GLY A 103 58.41 -6.85 5.51
C GLY A 103 57.62 -8.17 5.55
N ASP A 104 57.76 -9.10 4.58
CA ASP A 104 58.82 -10.14 4.44
C ASP A 104 58.60 -11.29 5.48
N GLU A 105 58.60 -12.60 5.22
CA GLU A 105 59.42 -13.46 4.35
C GLU A 105 58.77 -14.86 4.25
N ASN A 106 59.21 -15.63 3.24
CA ASN A 106 59.23 -17.12 3.17
C ASN A 106 57.94 -17.87 2.80
N ARG A 107 57.95 -18.92 1.98
CA ARG A 107 58.74 -19.49 0.87
C ARG A 107 58.02 -20.82 0.55
N ASP A 108 58.22 -21.33 -0.66
CA ASP A 108 57.95 -22.70 -1.10
C ASP A 108 56.52 -23.06 -1.56
N GLY A 109 56.32 -23.03 -2.89
CA GLY A 109 55.36 -23.91 -3.59
C GLY A 109 56.02 -25.25 -3.95
N PRO A 110 55.55 -25.96 -4.99
CA PRO A 110 54.19 -26.33 -5.34
C PRO A 110 54.07 -27.87 -5.52
N SER A 111 52.86 -28.46 -5.48
CA SER A 111 52.45 -29.70 -6.21
C SER A 111 51.11 -30.25 -5.66
N ARG A 112 50.31 -31.12 -6.28
CA ARG A 112 50.01 -31.57 -7.65
C ARG A 112 49.07 -32.81 -7.48
N ILE A 113 47.81 -32.74 -7.95
CA ILE A 113 46.81 -33.85 -8.17
C ILE A 113 46.23 -34.45 -6.83
N LYS A 114 45.01 -34.99 -6.68
CA LYS A 114 44.08 -35.72 -7.57
C LYS A 114 42.60 -35.61 -7.13
N ASN A 115 41.70 -35.76 -8.09
CA ASN A 115 40.27 -36.07 -7.93
C ASN A 115 40.02 -37.44 -7.23
N ILE A 116 38.74 -37.65 -6.88
CA ILE A 116 37.94 -38.90 -6.73
C ILE A 116 37.61 -39.24 -5.25
N PRO A 117 36.39 -39.74 -4.90
CA PRO A 117 35.28 -40.25 -5.75
C PRO A 117 34.05 -39.35 -5.87
#